data_AF-A0A7I8MWM9-F1
#
_entry.id   AF-A0A7I8MWM9-F1
#
_cell.length_a   1.000
_cell.length_b   1.000
_cell.length_c   1.000
_cell.angle_alpha   90.00
_cell.angle_beta   90.00
_cell.angle_gamma   90.00
#
_symmetry.space_group_name_H-M   'P 1'
#
loop_
_entity.id
_entity.type
_entity.pdbx_description
1 polymer ?
#
loop_
_entity_poly.entity_id
_entity_poly.type
_entity_poly.pdbx_seq_one_letter_code
_entity_poly.pdbx_strand_id
1 'polypeptide(L)'
;MCRLLALTSDDYMSPRLALNGLAAMREGYDGSGVGLLLRDLGGPFEKIKGVPILSGIFTSSGLKRLDRFMMDKGFTTKYKVTFHLPKTPPRGVPKRDIYLVRAYDWPDEWEDFSESDIKAQLMMTRLQLKQMGDENRDMFVFSFWPDTVLIKEIGDPVEVARYLGLENNGLKARIIMAQGRQNTNHHIDLYACHPFFLQGFSTMTNGENTAFLPNRDFLMSRGFPGYDGYMSDSEVFTHILHYTMSKLKLGLEAFKHVITPLADDSLQAHDNAALLRQLKYGCRNLIIDGPNCIIGCLPDNTLLMVQDRKKLRPGVVGGNGSTVALASEFCGLDAAIPSRDRGRDFQPMHLDTVVIRQSDLTVDVYQQTDPLPLIPT
;
A
#
# COMPACT_ATOMS: atom_id res chain seq x y z
N MET A 1 -13.38 11.05 -6.66
CA MET A 1 -13.18 9.95 -5.72
C MET A 1 -11.87 9.31 -6.11
N CYS A 2 -11.00 8.96 -5.18
CA CYS A 2 -9.65 8.50 -5.52
C CYS A 2 -9.63 7.45 -6.65
N ARG A 3 -8.56 7.40 -7.43
CA ARG A 3 -8.35 6.37 -8.45
C ARG A 3 -7.18 5.51 -8.05
N LEU A 4 -7.40 4.21 -8.14
CA LEU A 4 -6.45 3.17 -7.76
C LEU A 4 -6.04 2.39 -9.00
N LEU A 5 -4.75 2.07 -9.07
CA LEU A 5 -4.20 1.12 -10.01
C LEU A 5 -3.12 0.31 -9.31
N ALA A 6 -3.15 -1.02 -9.42
CA ALA A 6 -2.03 -1.87 -9.07
C ALA A 6 -1.68 -2.79 -10.23
N LEU A 7 -0.39 -2.99 -10.46
CA LEU A 7 0.17 -3.86 -11.48
C LEU A 7 1.06 -4.90 -10.79
N THR A 8 1.01 -6.13 -11.29
CA THR A 8 1.97 -7.20 -11.00
C THR A 8 2.42 -7.83 -12.31
N SER A 9 3.72 -8.12 -12.46
CA SER A 9 4.30 -8.63 -13.71
C SER A 9 5.45 -9.60 -13.45
N ASP A 10 5.78 -10.41 -14.46
CA ASP A 10 7.00 -11.23 -14.52
C ASP A 10 8.26 -10.36 -14.71
N ASP A 11 8.12 -9.26 -15.44
CA ASP A 11 9.21 -8.35 -15.80
C ASP A 11 9.23 -7.10 -14.90
N TYR A 12 10.42 -6.53 -14.71
CA TYR A 12 10.55 -5.26 -14.00
C TYR A 12 9.99 -4.10 -14.84
N MET A 13 8.88 -3.52 -14.39
CA MET A 13 8.17 -2.44 -15.06
C MET A 13 8.64 -1.06 -14.61
N SER A 14 8.54 -0.08 -15.49
CA SER A 14 8.69 1.34 -15.12
C SER A 14 7.43 1.83 -14.40
N PRO A 15 7.56 2.69 -13.35
CA PRO A 15 6.43 3.40 -12.73
C PRO A 15 5.53 4.14 -13.71
N ARG A 16 6.09 4.54 -14.86
CA ARG A 16 5.35 5.18 -15.96
C ARG A 16 4.11 4.41 -16.37
N LEU A 17 4.17 3.07 -16.39
CA LEU A 17 3.04 2.24 -16.83
C LEU A 17 1.83 2.45 -15.92
N ALA A 18 2.05 2.43 -14.61
CA ALA A 18 0.99 2.66 -13.64
C ALA A 18 0.48 4.11 -13.69
N LEU A 19 1.37 5.07 -13.90
CA LEU A 19 1.01 6.49 -14.01
C LEU A 19 0.19 6.79 -15.26
N ASN A 20 0.44 6.12 -16.39
CA ASN A 20 -0.38 6.23 -17.59
C ASN A 20 -1.80 5.70 -17.35
N GLY A 21 -1.91 4.53 -16.68
CA GLY A 21 -3.21 3.99 -16.27
C GLY A 21 -3.96 4.94 -15.34
N LEU A 22 -3.26 5.53 -14.38
CA LEU A 22 -3.85 6.54 -13.49
C LEU A 22 -4.29 7.79 -14.26
N ALA A 23 -3.46 8.29 -15.19
CA ALA A 23 -3.76 9.45 -16.03
C ALA A 23 -5.03 9.27 -16.87
N ALA A 24 -5.30 8.05 -17.35
CA ALA A 24 -6.53 7.74 -18.09
C ALA A 24 -7.79 7.85 -17.21
N MET A 25 -7.64 7.80 -15.89
CA MET A 25 -8.72 7.93 -14.91
C MET A 25 -8.76 9.34 -14.26
N ARG A 26 -8.11 10.34 -14.85
CA ARG A 26 -7.94 11.69 -14.28
C ARG A 26 -9.20 12.38 -13.78
N GLU A 27 -10.34 12.16 -14.42
CA GLU A 27 -11.62 12.76 -14.01
C GLU A 27 -12.08 12.28 -12.62
N GLY A 28 -11.41 11.25 -12.06
CA GLY A 28 -11.64 10.78 -10.71
C GLY A 28 -10.93 11.55 -9.61
N TYR A 29 -9.83 12.24 -9.88
CA TYR A 29 -8.99 12.87 -8.85
C TYR A 29 -8.75 14.36 -9.13
N ASP A 30 -8.34 15.10 -8.11
CA ASP A 30 -8.23 16.58 -8.15
C ASP A 30 -6.78 17.08 -7.98
N GLY A 31 -5.81 16.16 -7.91
CA GLY A 31 -4.41 16.51 -7.64
C GLY A 31 -4.13 16.84 -6.18
N SER A 32 -5.01 16.46 -5.25
CA SER A 32 -4.78 16.59 -3.81
C SER A 32 -3.74 15.62 -3.25
N GLY A 33 -3.20 14.74 -4.08
CA GLY A 33 -2.17 13.79 -3.67
C GLY A 33 -1.96 12.72 -4.71
N VAL A 34 -0.71 12.30 -4.82
CA VAL A 34 -0.31 11.10 -5.54
C VAL A 34 0.56 10.26 -4.61
N GLY A 35 0.43 8.95 -4.72
CA GLY A 35 1.46 8.08 -4.19
C GLY A 35 1.63 6.80 -4.96
N LEU A 36 2.84 6.27 -4.85
CA LEU A 36 3.28 5.04 -5.46
C LEU A 36 3.90 4.13 -4.41
N LEU A 37 3.64 2.83 -4.53
CA LEU A 37 4.47 1.78 -3.95
C LEU A 37 5.13 1.01 -5.08
N LEU A 38 6.44 0.83 -4.97
CA LEU A 38 7.27 0.01 -5.83
C LEU A 38 7.83 -1.12 -4.98
N ARG A 39 7.63 -2.37 -5.41
CA ARG A 39 8.06 -3.56 -4.68
C ARG A 39 8.54 -4.65 -5.63
N ASP A 40 9.43 -5.49 -5.12
CA ASP A 40 10.28 -6.33 -5.96
C ASP A 40 11.04 -5.48 -6.96
N LEU A 41 11.98 -4.68 -6.43
CA LEU A 41 12.69 -3.64 -7.17
C LEU A 41 13.74 -4.24 -8.11
N GLY A 42 13.77 -3.74 -9.34
CA GLY A 42 14.75 -4.13 -10.35
C GLY A 42 15.91 -3.16 -10.49
N GLY A 43 16.74 -3.39 -11.51
CA GLY A 43 17.84 -2.49 -11.86
C GLY A 43 18.93 -2.50 -10.78
N PRO A 44 19.39 -1.34 -10.27
CA PRO A 44 20.41 -1.30 -9.21
C PRO A 44 20.04 -2.07 -7.94
N PHE A 45 18.74 -2.17 -7.62
CA PHE A 45 18.24 -2.86 -6.43
C PHE A 45 18.25 -4.38 -6.57
N GLU A 46 18.28 -4.91 -7.79
CA GLU A 46 18.30 -6.35 -8.07
C GLU A 46 19.53 -7.03 -7.45
N LYS A 47 20.66 -6.31 -7.39
CA LYS A 47 21.91 -6.81 -6.82
C LYS A 47 22.02 -6.64 -5.30
N ILE A 48 21.05 -6.01 -4.66
CA ILE A 48 21.07 -5.66 -3.22
C ILE A 48 19.75 -6.00 -2.54
N LYS A 49 19.14 -7.14 -2.91
CA LYS A 49 17.91 -7.65 -2.30
C LYS A 49 18.07 -7.89 -0.80
N GLY A 50 16.94 -7.82 -0.08
CA GLY A 50 16.86 -8.14 1.34
C GLY A 50 17.34 -7.05 2.30
N VAL A 51 18.09 -6.04 1.83
CA VAL A 51 18.54 -4.93 2.69
C VAL A 51 17.44 -3.88 2.86
N PRO A 52 17.38 -3.15 3.99
CA PRO A 52 16.32 -2.18 4.23
C PRO A 52 16.51 -0.92 3.38
N ILE A 53 15.40 -0.47 2.78
CA ILE A 53 15.37 0.71 1.93
C ILE A 53 14.50 1.76 2.62
N LEU A 54 15.07 2.94 2.82
CA LEU A 54 14.35 4.12 3.26
C LEU A 54 13.85 4.90 2.05
N SER A 55 12.60 5.34 2.10
CA SER A 55 12.05 6.33 1.16
C SER A 55 11.39 7.49 1.90
N GLY A 56 11.67 8.71 1.45
CA GLY A 56 11.19 9.91 2.13
C GLY A 56 11.56 11.23 1.46
N ILE A 57 11.14 12.32 2.10
CA ILE A 57 11.44 13.70 1.72
C ILE A 57 12.08 14.40 2.90
N PHE A 58 13.16 15.14 2.65
CA PHE A 58 13.98 15.74 3.70
C PHE A 58 14.33 17.17 3.32
N THR A 59 14.43 18.04 4.32
CA THR A 59 15.21 19.27 4.18
C THR A 59 16.71 18.94 4.26
N SER A 60 17.55 19.91 3.90
CA SER A 60 19.00 19.74 4.07
C SER A 60 19.43 19.48 5.52
N SER A 61 18.77 20.07 6.51
CA SER A 61 19.04 19.81 7.94
C SER A 61 18.47 18.46 8.38
N GLY A 62 17.28 18.10 7.89
CA GLY A 62 16.65 16.82 8.16
C GLY A 62 17.50 15.66 7.67
N LEU A 63 18.10 15.78 6.48
CA LEU A 63 19.02 14.75 5.95
C LEU A 63 20.24 14.54 6.85
N LYS A 64 20.86 15.61 7.38
CA LYS A 64 22.00 15.49 8.30
C LYS A 64 21.62 14.80 9.61
N ARG A 65 20.42 15.07 10.12
CA ARG A 65 19.87 14.41 11.31
C ARG A 65 19.58 12.93 11.05
N LEU A 66 19.01 12.61 9.88
CA LEU A 66 18.83 11.23 9.43
C LEU A 66 20.18 10.50 9.39
N ASP A 67 21.18 11.08 8.74
CA ASP A 67 22.51 10.46 8.59
C ASP A 67 23.13 10.13 9.95
N ARG A 68 23.07 11.06 10.91
CA ARG A 68 23.56 10.84 12.27
C ARG A 68 22.79 9.72 12.97
N PHE A 69 21.46 9.78 12.94
CA PHE A 69 20.61 8.80 13.61
C PHE A 69 20.81 7.37 13.05
N MET A 70 20.91 7.24 11.73
CA MET A 70 21.14 5.95 11.09
C MET A 70 22.53 5.39 11.44
N MET A 71 23.55 6.24 11.45
CA MET A 71 24.91 5.87 11.85
C MET A 71 24.99 5.45 13.32
N ASP A 72 24.34 6.19 14.23
CA ASP A 72 24.27 5.85 15.65
C ASP A 72 23.55 4.51 15.91
N LYS A 73 22.70 4.08 14.96
CA LYS A 73 22.05 2.76 14.95
C LYS A 73 22.83 1.68 14.19
N GLY A 74 24.04 1.98 13.71
CA GLY A 74 24.90 1.03 12.99
C GLY A 74 24.59 0.86 11.49
N PHE A 75 23.64 1.61 10.94
CA PHE A 75 23.33 1.54 9.50
C PHE A 75 24.36 2.32 8.67
N THR A 76 24.84 1.69 7.60
CA THR A 76 25.72 2.34 6.62
C THR A 76 25.06 2.39 5.24
N THR A 77 25.35 3.43 4.45
CA THR A 77 24.70 3.60 3.14
C THR A 77 25.29 2.63 2.12
N LYS A 78 24.47 1.71 1.62
CA LYS A 78 24.85 0.76 0.57
C LYS A 78 24.61 1.33 -0.83
N TYR A 79 23.47 1.98 -1.03
CA TYR A 79 23.08 2.55 -2.31
C TYR A 79 22.09 3.71 -2.13
N LYS A 80 22.06 4.66 -3.06
CA LYS A 80 21.07 5.75 -3.06
C LYS A 80 20.64 6.13 -4.47
N VAL A 81 19.38 6.53 -4.60
CA VAL A 81 18.84 7.21 -5.77
C VAL A 81 18.66 8.68 -5.42
N THR A 82 19.22 9.56 -6.27
CA THR A 82 19.06 11.01 -6.16
C THR A 82 18.12 11.50 -7.25
N PHE A 83 17.11 12.27 -6.86
CA PHE A 83 16.15 12.87 -7.79
C PHE A 83 16.70 14.21 -8.27
N HIS A 84 16.87 14.37 -9.58
CA HIS A 84 17.33 15.61 -10.19
C HIS A 84 16.13 16.47 -10.57
N LEU A 85 15.75 17.38 -9.67
CA LEU A 85 14.53 18.16 -9.82
C LEU A 85 14.76 19.42 -10.68
N PRO A 86 13.81 19.78 -11.56
CA PRO A 86 13.73 21.12 -12.12
C PRO A 86 13.64 22.20 -11.04
N LYS A 87 14.12 23.42 -11.35
CA LYS A 87 14.12 24.55 -10.39
C LYS A 87 12.71 24.98 -9.95
N THR A 88 11.73 24.85 -10.84
CA THR A 88 10.36 25.31 -10.62
C THR A 88 9.44 24.10 -10.55
N PRO A 89 8.75 23.87 -9.41
CA PRO A 89 7.77 22.79 -9.31
C PRO A 89 6.50 23.12 -10.13
N PRO A 90 5.75 22.11 -10.58
CA PRO A 90 4.45 22.32 -11.21
C PRO A 90 3.45 23.03 -10.30
N ARG A 91 2.37 23.56 -10.88
CA ARG A 91 1.31 24.24 -10.12
C ARG A 91 0.70 23.28 -9.09
N GLY A 92 0.61 23.73 -7.84
CA GLY A 92 0.04 22.95 -6.73
C GLY A 92 1.01 21.95 -6.10
N VAL A 93 2.20 21.75 -6.67
CA VAL A 93 3.25 20.90 -6.10
C VAL A 93 4.14 21.74 -5.18
N PRO A 94 4.32 21.36 -3.91
CA PRO A 94 5.17 22.10 -2.99
C PRO A 94 6.64 21.96 -3.39
N LYS A 95 7.42 23.02 -3.19
CA LYS A 95 8.88 22.96 -3.34
C LYS A 95 9.47 22.15 -2.17
N ARG A 96 10.22 21.10 -2.49
CA ARG A 96 10.98 20.29 -1.53
C ARG A 96 12.47 20.43 -1.78
N ASP A 97 13.27 20.13 -0.77
CA ASP A 97 14.73 20.12 -0.92
C ASP A 97 15.20 18.79 -1.53
N ILE A 98 14.91 17.67 -0.86
CA ILE A 98 15.51 16.36 -1.18
C ILE A 98 14.46 15.26 -1.14
N TYR A 99 14.24 14.60 -2.27
CA TYR A 99 13.60 13.28 -2.31
C TYR A 99 14.71 12.23 -2.21
N LEU A 100 14.54 11.24 -1.35
CA LEU A 100 15.56 10.25 -1.06
C LEU A 100 14.97 8.84 -1.15
N VAL A 101 15.66 7.99 -1.89
CA VAL A 101 15.59 6.53 -1.75
C VAL A 101 16.99 6.04 -1.41
N ARG A 102 17.15 5.35 -0.29
CA ARG A 102 18.45 4.91 0.19
C ARG A 102 18.39 3.52 0.82
N ALA A 103 19.19 2.61 0.29
CA ALA A 103 19.42 1.29 0.85
C ALA A 103 20.55 1.34 1.87
N TYR A 104 20.40 0.61 2.96
CA TYR A 104 21.40 0.52 4.02
C TYR A 104 21.88 -0.92 4.20
N ASP A 105 23.14 -1.11 4.57
CA ASP A 105 23.59 -2.40 5.12
C ASP A 105 23.04 -2.59 6.54
N TRP A 106 22.85 -3.84 6.93
CA TRP A 106 22.39 -4.19 8.27
C TRP A 106 23.44 -3.79 9.32
N PRO A 107 23.04 -3.35 10.51
CA PRO A 107 23.94 -3.23 11.65
C PRO A 107 24.48 -4.62 12.03
N ASP A 108 25.75 -4.70 12.40
CA ASP A 108 26.40 -5.95 12.80
C ASP A 108 25.68 -6.58 14.02
N GLU A 109 25.12 -5.75 14.91
CA GLU A 109 24.40 -6.20 16.09
C GLU A 109 23.08 -6.94 15.78
N TRP A 110 22.62 -6.91 14.53
CA TRP A 110 21.37 -7.55 14.09
C TRP A 110 21.59 -8.92 13.45
N GLU A 111 22.84 -9.39 13.34
CA GLU A 111 23.18 -10.67 12.71
C GLU A 111 22.44 -11.85 13.36
N ASP A 112 22.28 -11.82 14.69
CA ASP A 112 21.60 -12.87 15.47
C ASP A 112 20.09 -12.65 15.65
N PHE A 113 19.51 -11.59 15.08
CA PHE A 113 18.09 -11.29 15.27
C PHE A 113 17.21 -12.27 14.51
N SER A 114 16.10 -12.66 15.13
CA SER A 114 15.05 -13.38 14.41
C SER A 114 14.41 -12.47 13.36
N GLU A 115 13.80 -13.06 12.33
CA GLU A 115 13.08 -12.29 11.31
C GLU A 115 11.98 -11.40 11.93
N SER A 116 11.31 -11.89 12.99
CA SER A 116 10.30 -11.12 13.72
C SER A 116 10.90 -9.90 14.42
N ASP A 117 12.08 -10.06 15.02
CA ASP A 117 12.79 -8.96 15.70
C ASP A 117 13.28 -7.92 14.70
N ILE A 118 13.86 -8.34 13.56
CA ILE A 118 14.24 -7.44 12.47
C ILE A 118 13.02 -6.63 12.00
N LYS A 119 11.90 -7.30 11.71
CA LYS A 119 10.65 -6.65 11.28
C LYS A 119 10.12 -5.66 12.32
N ALA A 120 10.23 -5.99 13.61
CA ALA A 120 9.84 -5.08 14.69
C ALA A 120 10.77 -3.86 14.77
N GLN A 121 12.08 -4.07 14.68
CA GLN A 121 13.08 -3.00 14.77
C GLN A 121 13.04 -2.04 13.58
N LEU A 122 12.80 -2.55 12.36
CA LEU A 122 12.55 -1.71 11.18
C LEU A 122 11.34 -0.79 11.39
N MET A 123 10.23 -1.37 11.88
CA MET A 123 9.01 -0.60 12.17
C MET A 123 9.29 0.47 13.23
N MET A 124 9.92 0.09 14.35
CA MET A 124 10.24 1.03 15.44
C MET A 124 11.18 2.15 14.97
N THR A 125 12.17 1.83 14.15
CA THR A 125 13.08 2.82 13.56
C THR A 125 12.31 3.80 12.67
N ARG A 126 11.40 3.33 11.83
CA ARG A 126 10.56 4.18 10.99
C ARG A 126 9.63 5.09 11.80
N LEU A 127 9.06 4.58 12.90
CA LEU A 127 8.21 5.36 13.80
C LEU A 127 9.00 6.45 14.53
N GLN A 128 10.21 6.14 15.02
CA GLN A 128 11.13 7.12 15.62
C GLN A 128 11.50 8.22 14.62
N LEU A 129 11.85 7.85 13.38
CA LEU A 129 12.16 8.81 12.33
C LEU A 129 10.96 9.69 11.97
N LYS A 130 9.75 9.12 11.94
CA LYS A 130 8.51 9.90 11.75
C LYS A 130 8.36 10.94 12.85
N GLN A 131 8.45 10.54 14.11
CA GLN A 131 8.34 11.44 15.26
C GLN A 131 9.40 12.55 15.21
N MET A 132 10.66 12.20 14.97
CA MET A 132 11.76 13.15 14.81
C MET A 132 11.52 14.19 13.71
N GLY A 133 10.86 13.77 12.62
CA GLY A 133 10.47 14.61 11.49
C GLY A 133 9.28 15.50 11.81
N ASP A 134 8.26 14.99 12.53
CA ASP A 134 7.09 15.76 12.93
C ASP A 134 7.45 16.88 13.94
N GLU A 135 8.36 16.60 14.87
CA GLU A 135 8.85 17.57 15.88
C GLU A 135 9.53 18.79 15.25
N ASN A 136 10.30 18.58 14.17
CA ASN A 136 11.12 19.63 13.55
C ASN A 136 10.62 20.05 12.16
N ARG A 137 9.58 19.39 11.65
CA ARG A 137 8.99 19.58 10.32
C ARG A 137 10.01 19.50 9.18
N ASP A 138 10.99 18.61 9.32
CA ASP A 138 12.16 18.53 8.43
C ASP A 138 12.33 17.18 7.73
N MET A 139 11.54 16.17 8.11
CA MET A 139 11.55 14.84 7.49
C MET A 139 10.13 14.30 7.28
N PHE A 140 9.92 13.69 6.13
CA PHE A 140 8.82 12.77 5.87
C PHE A 140 9.41 11.40 5.54
N VAL A 141 9.15 10.40 6.39
CA VAL A 141 9.63 9.03 6.17
C VAL A 141 8.44 8.13 5.87
N PHE A 142 8.31 7.71 4.62
CA PHE A 142 7.18 6.94 4.13
C PHE A 142 7.36 5.45 4.37
N SER A 143 8.58 4.95 4.17
CA SER A 143 8.92 3.56 4.44
C SER A 143 10.38 3.41 4.84
N PHE A 144 10.63 2.37 5.64
CA PHE A 144 11.94 1.82 5.91
C PHE A 144 11.80 0.30 5.98
N TRP A 145 11.97 -0.36 4.85
CA TRP A 145 11.68 -1.79 4.70
C TRP A 145 12.44 -2.40 3.53
N PRO A 146 12.80 -3.70 3.57
CA PRO A 146 13.41 -4.37 2.44
C PRO A 146 12.58 -4.29 1.16
N ASP A 147 13.28 -4.04 0.05
CA ASP A 147 12.74 -4.17 -1.31
C ASP A 147 11.41 -3.42 -1.57
N THR A 148 11.23 -2.30 -0.85
CA THR A 148 10.02 -1.48 -0.90
C THR A 148 10.40 -0.01 -1.00
N VAL A 149 9.77 0.70 -1.91
CA VAL A 149 9.89 2.16 -2.03
C VAL A 149 8.50 2.76 -2.10
N LEU A 150 8.21 3.69 -1.19
CA LEU A 150 7.05 4.56 -1.24
C LEU A 150 7.43 5.97 -1.68
N ILE A 151 6.71 6.49 -2.67
CA ILE A 151 6.85 7.86 -3.15
C ILE A 151 5.50 8.53 -2.96
N LYS A 152 5.46 9.70 -2.32
CA LYS A 152 4.23 10.47 -2.10
C LYS A 152 4.51 11.94 -2.34
N GLU A 153 3.57 12.66 -2.94
CA GLU A 153 3.61 14.13 -3.02
C GLU A 153 2.19 14.69 -3.24
N ILE A 154 2.03 15.97 -2.92
CA ILE A 154 0.84 16.75 -3.25
C ILE A 154 0.95 17.24 -4.70
N GLY A 155 -0.14 17.09 -5.47
CA GLY A 155 -0.22 17.58 -6.85
C GLY A 155 -0.86 16.56 -7.79
N ASP A 156 -1.00 16.97 -9.06
CA ASP A 156 -1.44 16.08 -10.12
C ASP A 156 -0.44 14.91 -10.30
N PRO A 157 -0.91 13.65 -10.33
CA PRO A 157 -0.03 12.48 -10.46
C PRO A 157 0.92 12.51 -11.65
N VAL A 158 0.46 13.00 -12.81
CA VAL A 158 1.27 13.02 -14.03
C VAL A 158 2.32 14.12 -13.96
N GLU A 159 1.93 15.31 -13.50
CA GLU A 159 2.87 16.42 -13.33
C GLU A 159 3.92 16.12 -12.26
N VAL A 160 3.54 15.51 -11.14
CA VAL A 160 4.47 15.06 -10.10
C VAL A 160 5.44 14.02 -10.65
N ALA A 161 4.94 13.02 -11.39
CA ALA A 161 5.80 11.98 -11.95
C ALA A 161 6.86 12.54 -12.91
N ARG A 162 6.48 13.51 -13.76
CA ARG A 162 7.42 14.21 -14.64
C ARG A 162 8.41 15.05 -13.84
N TYR A 163 7.93 15.80 -12.84
CA TYR A 163 8.78 16.63 -11.97
C TYR A 163 9.85 15.82 -11.23
N LEU A 164 9.48 14.64 -10.74
CA LEU A 164 10.38 13.72 -10.07
C LEU A 164 11.21 12.86 -11.04
N GLY A 165 10.94 12.93 -12.35
CA GLY A 165 11.61 12.11 -13.36
C GLY A 165 11.42 10.61 -13.17
N LEU A 166 10.26 10.17 -12.66
CA LEU A 166 10.00 8.75 -12.33
C LEU A 166 10.09 7.80 -13.52
N GLU A 167 9.96 8.33 -14.74
CA GLU A 167 10.11 7.55 -15.96
C GLU A 167 11.58 7.20 -16.26
N ASN A 168 12.53 8.01 -15.78
CA ASN A 168 13.93 8.00 -16.20
C ASN A 168 14.93 7.80 -15.05
N ASN A 169 14.47 7.74 -13.79
CA ASN A 169 15.35 7.61 -12.62
C ASN A 169 15.90 6.19 -12.38
N GLY A 170 15.59 5.25 -13.27
CA GLY A 170 16.04 3.86 -13.21
C GLY A 170 15.28 2.98 -12.21
N LEU A 171 14.30 3.52 -11.48
CA LEU A 171 13.42 2.71 -10.64
C LEU A 171 12.55 1.82 -11.52
N LYS A 172 12.58 0.52 -11.22
CA LYS A 172 11.69 -0.47 -11.80
C LYS A 172 11.22 -1.43 -10.72
N ALA A 173 10.06 -2.04 -10.91
CA ALA A 173 9.48 -2.95 -9.95
C ALA A 173 8.55 -3.95 -10.64
N ARG A 174 8.41 -5.15 -10.08
CA ARG A 174 7.40 -6.10 -10.54
C ARG A 174 6.01 -5.79 -9.99
N ILE A 175 5.94 -5.17 -8.81
CA ILE A 175 4.68 -4.71 -8.21
C ILE A 175 4.69 -3.19 -8.12
N ILE A 176 3.66 -2.57 -8.71
CA ILE A 176 3.49 -1.12 -8.70
C ILE A 176 2.06 -0.81 -8.28
N MET A 177 1.88 -0.14 -7.15
CA MET A 177 0.60 0.44 -6.75
C MET A 177 0.66 1.95 -6.97
N ALA A 178 -0.35 2.55 -7.57
CA ALA A 178 -0.46 3.98 -7.79
C ALA A 178 -1.86 4.47 -7.41
N GLN A 179 -1.90 5.60 -6.72
CA GLN A 179 -3.14 6.26 -6.34
C GLN A 179 -3.09 7.74 -6.71
N GLY A 180 -4.22 8.24 -7.24
CA GLY A 180 -4.53 9.65 -7.36
C GLY A 180 -5.66 10.00 -6.40
N ARG A 181 -5.42 10.94 -5.49
CA ARG A 181 -6.34 11.30 -4.41
C ARG A 181 -7.36 12.35 -4.87
N GLN A 182 -8.59 12.25 -4.36
CA GLN A 182 -9.51 13.38 -4.29
C GLN A 182 -9.73 13.72 -2.82
N ASN A 183 -9.50 14.97 -2.43
CA ASN A 183 -9.68 15.40 -1.04
C ASN A 183 -10.98 16.19 -0.92
N THR A 184 -11.72 15.97 0.15
CA THR A 184 -12.91 16.77 0.49
C THR A 184 -12.56 17.92 1.45
N ASN A 185 -11.33 17.96 1.98
CA ASN A 185 -10.86 18.95 2.95
C ASN A 185 -9.89 19.99 2.36
N HIS A 186 -9.87 21.20 2.94
CA HIS A 186 -9.00 22.31 2.49
C HIS A 186 -7.50 22.13 2.82
N HIS A 187 -7.16 21.35 3.85
CA HIS A 187 -5.77 21.05 4.21
C HIS A 187 -5.40 19.64 3.72
N ILE A 188 -4.27 19.53 3.02
CA ILE A 188 -3.74 18.26 2.51
C ILE A 188 -2.53 17.89 3.37
N ASP A 189 -2.64 16.80 4.12
CA ASP A 189 -1.50 16.18 4.79
C ASP A 189 -0.83 15.18 3.85
N LEU A 190 0.50 15.25 3.74
CA LEU A 190 1.26 14.35 2.87
C LEU A 190 1.23 12.90 3.37
N TYR A 191 1.17 12.67 4.69
CA TYR A 191 1.03 11.31 5.24
C TYR A 191 -0.33 10.70 4.95
N ALA A 192 -1.36 11.51 4.69
CA ALA A 192 -2.69 11.04 4.29
C ALA A 192 -2.76 10.55 2.83
N CYS A 193 -1.69 10.73 2.04
CA CYS A 193 -1.63 10.18 0.69
C CYS A 193 -1.41 8.66 0.76
N HIS A 194 -2.20 7.88 0.03
CA HIS A 194 -1.99 6.44 -0.15
C HIS A 194 -0.74 6.16 -1.00
N PRO A 195 -0.23 4.90 -1.06
CA PRO A 195 -0.56 3.76 -0.22
C PRO A 195 -0.16 3.92 1.24
N PHE A 196 -0.92 3.33 2.16
CA PHE A 196 -0.53 3.16 3.56
C PHE A 196 0.35 1.93 3.70
N PHE A 197 1.20 1.87 4.73
CA PHE A 197 2.21 0.81 4.87
C PHE A 197 2.49 0.45 6.33
N LEU A 198 2.49 -0.85 6.64
CA LEU A 198 2.86 -1.40 7.94
C LEU A 198 3.47 -2.79 7.80
N GLN A 199 4.73 -2.97 8.21
CA GLN A 199 5.44 -4.26 8.21
C GLN A 199 5.32 -5.08 6.92
N GLY A 200 5.39 -4.43 5.76
CA GLY A 200 5.25 -5.09 4.47
C GLY A 200 3.81 -5.28 3.99
N PHE A 201 2.80 -4.89 4.77
CA PHE A 201 1.42 -4.77 4.29
C PHE A 201 1.20 -3.36 3.74
N SER A 202 0.45 -3.24 2.66
CA SER A 202 0.09 -1.95 2.08
C SER A 202 -1.33 -1.96 1.53
N THR A 203 -2.06 -0.86 1.67
CA THR A 203 -3.38 -0.69 1.05
C THR A 203 -3.59 0.71 0.47
N MET A 204 -4.39 0.77 -0.58
CA MET A 204 -4.99 1.98 -1.14
C MET A 204 -6.51 1.84 -1.15
N THR A 205 -7.23 2.94 -0.95
CA THR A 205 -8.70 2.91 -0.92
C THR A 205 -9.29 4.02 -1.79
N ASN A 206 -10.29 3.64 -2.59
CA ASN A 206 -11.23 4.57 -3.21
C ASN A 206 -12.53 4.45 -2.43
N GLY A 207 -12.82 5.45 -1.60
CA GLY A 207 -13.89 5.30 -0.63
C GLY A 207 -13.82 6.25 0.54
N GLU A 208 -14.74 6.03 1.46
CA GLU A 208 -14.80 6.68 2.77
C GLU A 208 -15.34 5.65 3.76
N ASN A 209 -14.61 5.45 4.86
CA ASN A 209 -14.99 4.51 5.90
C ASN A 209 -15.72 5.22 7.04
N THR A 210 -17.05 5.07 7.08
CA THR A 210 -17.89 5.69 8.11
C THR A 210 -17.74 5.03 9.49
N ALA A 211 -17.17 3.82 9.55
CA ALA A 211 -16.89 3.09 10.78
C ALA A 211 -15.48 3.34 11.36
N PHE A 212 -14.78 4.39 10.87
CA PHE A 212 -13.38 4.67 11.21
C PHE A 212 -13.09 4.72 12.72
N LEU A 213 -13.88 5.47 13.51
CA LEU A 213 -13.61 5.68 14.94
C LEU A 213 -13.59 4.35 15.72
N PRO A 214 -14.62 3.48 15.64
CA PRO A 214 -14.56 2.13 16.20
C PRO A 214 -13.36 1.29 15.72
N ASN A 215 -13.05 1.32 14.42
CA ASN A 215 -11.92 0.56 13.86
C ASN A 215 -10.58 1.00 14.46
N ARG A 216 -10.35 2.32 14.46
CA ARG A 216 -9.16 2.94 15.03
C ARG A 216 -9.01 2.61 16.50
N ASP A 217 -10.04 2.85 17.31
CA ASP A 217 -9.98 2.70 18.76
C ASP A 217 -9.73 1.24 19.15
N PHE A 218 -10.34 0.28 18.43
CA PHE A 218 -10.05 -1.13 18.62
C PHE A 218 -8.59 -1.47 18.31
N LEU A 219 -8.06 -1.03 17.17
CA LEU A 219 -6.67 -1.31 16.77
C LEU A 219 -5.68 -0.69 17.75
N MET A 220 -5.85 0.58 18.11
CA MET A 220 -5.00 1.27 19.10
C MET A 220 -5.03 0.57 20.46
N SER A 221 -6.20 0.08 20.90
CA SER A 221 -6.32 -0.65 22.17
C SER A 221 -5.55 -1.97 22.20
N ARG A 222 -5.04 -2.49 21.07
CA ARG A 222 -4.18 -3.68 21.04
C ARG A 222 -2.77 -3.42 21.57
N GLY A 223 -2.38 -2.15 21.76
CA GLY A 223 -1.06 -1.78 22.27
C GLY A 223 0.09 -2.14 21.33
N PHE A 224 -0.19 -2.37 20.05
CA PHE A 224 0.85 -2.61 19.04
C PHE A 224 1.36 -1.27 18.51
N PRO A 225 2.67 -0.96 18.60
CA PRO A 225 3.20 0.37 18.27
C PRO A 225 2.90 0.87 16.86
N GLY A 226 2.73 -0.04 15.90
CA GLY A 226 2.39 0.32 14.52
C GLY A 226 0.94 0.76 14.29
N TYR A 227 0.04 0.59 15.28
CA TYR A 227 -1.35 1.03 15.18
C TYR A 227 -1.53 2.43 15.75
N ASP A 228 -0.95 3.43 15.09
CA ASP A 228 -0.97 4.83 15.51
C ASP A 228 -0.89 5.78 14.31
N GLY A 229 -1.03 7.09 14.54
CA GLY A 229 -0.66 8.13 13.58
C GLY A 229 -1.64 8.34 12.43
N TYR A 230 -2.89 7.90 12.59
CA TYR A 230 -3.94 7.95 11.56
C TYR A 230 -4.20 9.36 11.02
N MET A 231 -3.78 9.61 9.78
CA MET A 231 -4.06 10.88 9.05
C MET A 231 -5.19 10.74 8.04
N SER A 232 -5.68 9.52 7.82
CA SER A 232 -6.83 9.19 6.97
C SER A 232 -7.58 8.02 7.57
N ASP A 233 -8.90 8.04 7.41
CA ASP A 233 -9.78 6.92 7.66
C ASP A 233 -9.31 5.61 6.98
N SER A 234 -8.73 5.73 5.80
CA SER A 234 -8.27 4.61 4.98
C SER A 234 -7.05 3.88 5.53
N GLU A 235 -6.30 4.48 6.45
CA GLU A 235 -5.12 3.83 7.03
C GLU A 235 -5.51 2.61 7.90
N VAL A 236 -6.74 2.59 8.43
CA VAL A 236 -7.26 1.41 9.15
C VAL A 236 -7.27 0.17 8.29
N PHE A 237 -7.45 0.25 6.97
CA PHE A 237 -7.49 -0.95 6.12
C PHE A 237 -6.15 -1.71 6.13
N THR A 238 -5.02 -0.99 6.07
CA THR A 238 -3.69 -1.62 6.21
C THR A 238 -3.54 -2.26 7.58
N HIS A 239 -4.03 -1.60 8.64
CA HIS A 239 -3.89 -2.09 10.01
C HIS A 239 -4.82 -3.28 10.31
N ILE A 240 -6.05 -3.30 9.78
CA ILE A 240 -6.98 -4.43 9.87
C ILE A 240 -6.39 -5.63 9.11
N LEU A 241 -5.85 -5.42 7.91
CA LEU A 241 -5.19 -6.47 7.12
C LEU A 241 -3.99 -7.05 7.89
N HIS A 242 -3.12 -6.19 8.42
CA HIS A 242 -2.02 -6.60 9.29
C HIS A 242 -2.51 -7.35 10.53
N TYR A 243 -3.55 -6.86 11.21
CA TYR A 243 -4.10 -7.53 12.40
C TYR A 243 -4.62 -8.92 12.09
N THR A 244 -5.40 -9.04 11.01
CA THR A 244 -6.00 -10.30 10.56
C THR A 244 -4.94 -11.36 10.29
N MET A 245 -3.91 -11.01 9.52
CA MET A 245 -2.91 -11.99 9.09
C MET A 245 -1.79 -12.18 10.12
N SER A 246 -1.28 -11.10 10.71
CA SER A 246 -0.13 -11.19 11.61
C SER A 246 -0.50 -11.54 13.05
N LYS A 247 -1.66 -11.07 13.54
CA LYS A 247 -2.08 -11.24 14.95
C LYS A 247 -3.10 -12.34 15.13
N LEU A 248 -4.12 -12.41 14.26
CA LEU A 248 -5.11 -13.50 14.32
C LEU A 248 -4.65 -14.76 13.58
N LYS A 249 -3.58 -14.67 12.77
CA LYS A 249 -3.05 -15.78 11.96
C LYS A 249 -4.08 -16.37 10.99
N LEU A 250 -4.97 -15.52 10.48
CA LEU A 250 -5.98 -15.90 9.50
C LEU A 250 -5.47 -15.64 8.07
N GLY A 251 -5.88 -16.51 7.13
CA GLY A 251 -5.63 -16.35 5.70
C GLY A 251 -6.45 -15.23 5.06
N LEU A 252 -6.17 -14.94 3.78
CA LEU A 252 -6.89 -13.91 3.01
C LEU A 252 -8.37 -14.28 2.79
N GLU A 253 -8.68 -15.56 2.74
CA GLU A 253 -10.04 -16.11 2.64
C GLU A 253 -10.92 -15.60 3.78
N ALA A 254 -10.35 -15.45 4.97
CA ALA A 254 -11.05 -14.93 6.15
C ALA A 254 -11.12 -13.40 6.20
N PHE A 255 -10.28 -12.67 5.46
CA PHE A 255 -10.17 -11.22 5.56
C PHE A 255 -11.50 -10.52 5.29
N LYS A 256 -12.23 -10.97 4.27
CA LYS A 256 -13.54 -10.38 3.95
C LYS A 256 -14.59 -10.63 5.04
N HIS A 257 -14.53 -11.76 5.73
CA HIS A 257 -15.38 -12.02 6.90
C HIS A 257 -15.08 -11.12 8.09
N VAL A 258 -13.84 -10.60 8.20
CA VAL A 258 -13.47 -9.62 9.24
C VAL A 258 -14.04 -8.25 8.93
N ILE A 259 -13.87 -7.75 7.70
CA ILE A 259 -14.27 -6.38 7.34
C ILE A 259 -15.75 -6.26 6.96
N THR A 260 -16.34 -7.28 6.32
CA THR A 260 -17.73 -7.28 5.86
C THR A 260 -18.39 -8.65 6.12
N PRO A 261 -18.62 -9.04 7.40
CA PRO A 261 -19.17 -10.34 7.73
C PRO A 261 -20.52 -10.59 7.06
N LEU A 262 -20.81 -11.86 6.79
CA LEU A 262 -22.09 -12.30 6.24
C LEU A 262 -23.28 -11.90 7.14
N ALA A 263 -24.43 -11.70 6.51
CA ALA A 263 -25.71 -11.61 7.18
C ALA A 263 -26.02 -12.93 7.91
N ASP A 264 -26.83 -12.89 8.97
CA ASP A 264 -27.00 -14.04 9.88
C ASP A 264 -27.54 -15.28 9.16
N ASP A 265 -28.50 -15.13 8.24
CA ASP A 265 -29.04 -16.25 7.46
C ASP A 265 -27.97 -16.91 6.58
N SER A 266 -27.19 -16.12 5.85
CA SER A 266 -26.09 -16.62 5.01
C SER A 266 -24.97 -17.23 5.84
N LEU A 267 -24.68 -16.65 7.00
CA LEU A 267 -23.66 -17.14 7.92
C LEU A 267 -24.07 -18.49 8.51
N GLN A 268 -25.35 -18.64 8.88
CA GLN A 268 -25.88 -19.88 9.44
C GLN A 268 -25.84 -21.03 8.43
N ALA A 269 -26.02 -20.74 7.14
CA ALA A 269 -25.95 -21.71 6.06
C ALA A 269 -24.52 -22.10 5.64
N HIS A 270 -23.49 -21.41 6.14
CA HIS A 270 -22.11 -21.64 5.74
C HIS A 270 -21.47 -22.82 6.48
N ASP A 271 -20.64 -23.60 5.79
CA ASP A 271 -19.90 -24.75 6.35
C ASP A 271 -19.07 -24.42 7.60
N ASN A 272 -18.60 -23.18 7.75
CA ASN A 272 -17.80 -22.70 8.87
C ASN A 272 -18.59 -21.78 9.81
N ALA A 273 -19.93 -21.88 9.84
CA ALA A 273 -20.83 -20.98 10.59
C ALA A 273 -20.39 -20.71 12.04
N ALA A 274 -19.93 -21.74 12.76
CA ALA A 274 -19.48 -21.59 14.14
C ALA A 274 -18.29 -20.63 14.27
N LEU A 275 -17.25 -20.81 13.45
CA LEU A 275 -16.08 -19.94 13.40
C LEU A 275 -16.46 -18.53 12.95
N LEU A 276 -17.22 -18.42 11.86
CA LEU A 276 -17.62 -17.13 11.30
C LEU A 276 -18.46 -16.30 12.28
N ARG A 277 -19.30 -16.95 13.09
CA ARG A 277 -20.06 -16.29 14.17
C ARG A 277 -19.11 -15.69 15.21
N GLN A 278 -18.09 -16.43 15.62
CA GLN A 278 -17.09 -15.92 16.58
C GLN A 278 -16.27 -14.78 15.98
N LEU A 279 -15.86 -14.89 14.71
CA LEU A 279 -15.17 -13.81 14.01
C LEU A 279 -16.04 -12.55 13.94
N LYS A 280 -17.32 -12.68 13.56
CA LYS A 280 -18.26 -11.55 13.49
C LYS A 280 -18.40 -10.82 14.83
N TYR A 281 -18.49 -11.54 15.94
CA TYR A 281 -18.61 -10.93 17.27
C TYR A 281 -17.27 -10.40 17.79
N GLY A 282 -16.19 -11.18 17.71
CA GLY A 282 -14.88 -10.82 18.21
C GLY A 282 -14.23 -9.67 17.42
N CYS A 283 -14.50 -9.60 16.12
CA CYS A 283 -14.01 -8.56 15.22
C CYS A 283 -15.06 -7.49 14.91
N ARG A 284 -16.14 -7.37 15.69
CA ARG A 284 -17.23 -6.41 15.44
C ARG A 284 -16.72 -4.99 15.21
N ASN A 285 -15.71 -4.57 15.97
CA ASN A 285 -15.13 -3.23 15.84
C ASN A 285 -14.16 -3.09 14.66
N LEU A 286 -13.88 -4.14 13.89
CA LEU A 286 -13.11 -4.11 12.65
C LEU A 286 -14.01 -4.12 11.40
N ILE A 287 -15.33 -4.26 11.58
CA ILE A 287 -16.31 -4.20 10.50
C ILE A 287 -16.27 -2.77 9.93
N ILE A 288 -16.18 -2.69 8.60
CA ILE A 288 -16.11 -1.43 7.86
C ILE A 288 -17.51 -1.05 7.38
N ASP A 289 -17.73 0.23 7.14
CA ASP A 289 -18.97 0.71 6.53
C ASP A 289 -18.68 1.89 5.60
N GLY A 290 -19.63 2.20 4.72
CA GLY A 290 -19.46 3.21 3.68
C GLY A 290 -18.85 2.67 2.39
N PRO A 291 -18.76 3.52 1.35
CA PRO A 291 -18.29 3.12 0.03
C PRO A 291 -16.80 2.81 0.05
N ASN A 292 -16.38 1.59 -0.30
CA ASN A 292 -14.97 1.22 -0.30
C ASN A 292 -14.63 0.24 -1.43
N CYS A 293 -13.61 0.59 -2.22
CA CYS A 293 -12.84 -0.36 -3.03
C CYS A 293 -11.39 -0.27 -2.56
N ILE A 294 -10.86 -1.38 -2.05
CA ILE A 294 -9.55 -1.48 -1.41
C ILE A 294 -8.67 -2.36 -2.28
N ILE A 295 -7.49 -1.86 -2.64
CA ILE A 295 -6.44 -2.64 -3.29
C ILE A 295 -5.27 -2.76 -2.31
N GLY A 296 -4.82 -3.98 -2.05
CA GLY A 296 -3.76 -4.28 -1.09
C GLY A 296 -2.58 -5.04 -1.70
N CYS A 297 -1.46 -5.00 -1.01
CA CYS A 297 -0.25 -5.77 -1.29
C CYS A 297 0.27 -6.38 0.01
N LEU A 298 0.49 -7.68 0.02
CA LEU A 298 0.96 -8.45 1.16
C LEU A 298 2.50 -8.54 1.23
N PRO A 299 3.07 -8.97 2.37
CA PRO A 299 4.51 -9.15 2.52
C PRO A 299 5.18 -10.04 1.47
N ASP A 300 4.45 -11.03 0.97
CA ASP A 300 4.87 -12.02 -0.05
C ASP A 300 4.60 -11.55 -1.49
N ASN A 301 4.31 -10.26 -1.68
CA ASN A 301 3.96 -9.62 -2.95
C ASN A 301 2.57 -9.99 -3.53
N THR A 302 1.76 -10.76 -2.81
CA THR A 302 0.38 -11.05 -3.23
C THR A 302 -0.45 -9.75 -3.28
N LEU A 303 -1.09 -9.47 -4.41
CA LEU A 303 -2.06 -8.39 -4.54
C LEU A 303 -3.46 -8.87 -4.19
N LEU A 304 -4.29 -7.97 -3.65
CA LEU A 304 -5.71 -8.24 -3.44
C LEU A 304 -6.59 -7.05 -3.83
N MET A 305 -7.84 -7.34 -4.20
CA MET A 305 -8.92 -6.35 -4.30
C MET A 305 -10.14 -6.83 -3.53
N VAL A 306 -10.68 -5.95 -2.69
CA VAL A 306 -11.93 -6.20 -1.96
C VAL A 306 -12.79 -4.94 -1.91
N GLN A 307 -14.11 -5.13 -1.84
CA GLN A 307 -15.10 -4.05 -1.85
C GLN A 307 -16.05 -4.15 -0.67
N ASP A 308 -16.67 -3.02 -0.33
CA ASP A 308 -17.73 -2.94 0.66
C ASP A 308 -18.93 -3.82 0.30
N ARG A 309 -19.79 -4.08 1.30
CA ARG A 309 -20.95 -4.97 1.20
C ARG A 309 -21.94 -4.59 0.08
N LYS A 310 -22.03 -3.31 -0.28
CA LYS A 310 -22.94 -2.77 -1.30
C LYS A 310 -22.24 -2.51 -2.63
N LYS A 311 -20.91 -2.72 -2.72
CA LYS A 311 -20.08 -2.47 -3.92
C LYS A 311 -20.31 -1.05 -4.47
N LEU A 312 -20.18 -0.03 -3.62
CA LEU A 312 -20.47 1.36 -3.99
C LEU A 312 -19.37 2.03 -4.82
N ARG A 313 -18.25 1.33 -5.02
CA ARG A 313 -17.07 1.80 -5.73
C ARG A 313 -16.65 0.75 -6.76
N PRO A 314 -16.27 1.14 -7.99
CA PRO A 314 -15.88 0.19 -9.00
C PRO A 314 -14.48 -0.38 -8.73
N GLY A 315 -14.24 -1.56 -9.30
CA GLY A 315 -12.98 -2.27 -9.28
C GLY A 315 -13.00 -3.26 -10.44
N VAL A 316 -11.95 -3.26 -11.25
CA VAL A 316 -11.81 -4.12 -12.45
C VAL A 316 -10.49 -4.86 -12.39
N VAL A 317 -10.48 -6.07 -12.93
CA VAL A 317 -9.31 -6.93 -13.09
C VAL A 317 -9.11 -7.17 -14.57
N GLY A 318 -7.88 -7.11 -15.04
CA GLY A 318 -7.53 -7.42 -16.43
C GLY A 318 -6.04 -7.59 -16.61
N GLY A 319 -5.63 -8.27 -17.68
CA GLY A 319 -4.22 -8.58 -17.87
C GLY A 319 -3.94 -9.39 -19.13
N ASN A 320 -2.67 -9.65 -19.36
CA ASN A 320 -2.17 -10.54 -20.40
C ASN A 320 -1.29 -11.63 -19.75
N GLY A 321 -0.60 -12.42 -20.57
CA GLY A 321 0.21 -13.54 -20.08
C GLY A 321 1.43 -13.18 -19.21
N SER A 322 1.79 -11.89 -19.08
CA SER A 322 2.97 -11.47 -18.29
C SER A 322 2.69 -10.33 -17.32
N THR A 323 1.48 -9.77 -17.30
CA THR A 323 1.09 -8.66 -16.43
C THR A 323 -0.39 -8.72 -16.11
N VAL A 324 -0.72 -8.58 -14.82
CA VAL A 324 -2.10 -8.45 -14.33
C VAL A 324 -2.26 -7.11 -13.61
N ALA A 325 -3.41 -6.48 -13.80
CA ALA A 325 -3.76 -5.20 -13.23
C ALA A 325 -5.08 -5.24 -12.47
N LEU A 326 -5.11 -4.47 -11.39
CA LEU A 326 -6.29 -4.11 -10.61
C LEU A 326 -6.50 -2.61 -10.78
N ALA A 327 -7.65 -2.17 -11.30
CA ALA A 327 -7.91 -0.75 -11.53
C ALA A 327 -9.28 -0.32 -11.02
N SER A 328 -9.47 0.99 -10.84
CA SER A 328 -10.81 1.54 -10.57
C SER A 328 -11.72 1.52 -11.80
N GLU A 329 -11.16 1.65 -13.01
CA GLU A 329 -11.92 1.73 -14.26
C GLU A 329 -11.20 1.01 -15.41
N PHE A 330 -11.96 0.56 -16.42
CA PHE A 330 -11.41 -0.13 -17.60
C PHE A 330 -10.45 0.75 -18.42
N CYS A 331 -10.67 2.07 -18.49
CA CYS A 331 -9.75 2.97 -19.20
C CYS A 331 -8.34 2.97 -18.57
N GLY A 332 -8.24 2.72 -17.26
CA GLY A 332 -6.95 2.53 -16.59
C GLY A 332 -6.24 1.26 -17.07
N LEU A 333 -6.98 0.18 -17.28
CA LEU A 333 -6.46 -1.05 -17.89
C LEU A 333 -6.07 -0.83 -19.36
N ASP A 334 -6.85 -0.05 -20.12
CA ASP A 334 -6.57 0.27 -21.53
C ASP A 334 -5.25 1.02 -21.70
N ALA A 335 -4.97 1.97 -20.81
CA ALA A 335 -3.72 2.72 -20.86
C ALA A 335 -2.53 1.96 -20.27
N ALA A 336 -2.73 1.12 -19.24
CA ALA A 336 -1.65 0.37 -18.61
C ALA A 336 -1.27 -0.91 -19.36
N ILE A 337 -2.25 -1.64 -19.92
CA ILE A 337 -2.02 -2.91 -20.62
C ILE A 337 -2.86 -2.93 -21.90
N PRO A 338 -2.47 -2.18 -22.94
CA PRO A 338 -3.24 -2.07 -24.18
C PRO A 338 -3.32 -3.40 -24.96
N SER A 339 -2.36 -4.31 -24.75
CA SER A 339 -2.30 -5.61 -25.41
C SER A 339 -3.11 -6.72 -24.73
N ARG A 340 -3.84 -6.40 -23.64
CA ARG A 340 -4.62 -7.40 -22.90
C ARG A 340 -5.83 -7.90 -23.69
N ASP A 341 -6.30 -9.08 -23.31
CA ASP A 341 -7.57 -9.60 -23.80
C ASP A 341 -8.73 -8.99 -23.01
N ARG A 342 -9.39 -7.98 -23.60
CA ARG A 342 -10.54 -7.29 -22.99
C ARG A 342 -11.71 -8.23 -22.70
N GLY A 343 -11.84 -9.35 -23.41
CA GLY A 343 -12.89 -10.34 -23.17
C GLY A 343 -12.70 -11.12 -21.87
N ARG A 344 -11.50 -11.06 -21.27
CA ARG A 344 -11.17 -11.68 -19.99
C ARG A 344 -11.16 -10.71 -18.82
N ASP A 345 -11.35 -9.42 -19.07
CA ASP A 345 -11.50 -8.46 -17.99
C ASP A 345 -12.80 -8.74 -17.23
N PHE A 346 -12.80 -8.58 -15.91
CA PHE A 346 -13.99 -8.76 -15.09
C PHE A 346 -14.05 -7.79 -13.90
N GLN A 347 -15.24 -7.67 -13.32
CA GLN A 347 -15.48 -6.92 -12.09
C GLN A 347 -15.86 -7.90 -10.98
N PRO A 348 -15.09 -8.01 -9.88
CA PRO A 348 -15.50 -8.82 -8.74
C PRO A 348 -16.78 -8.27 -8.10
N MET A 349 -17.57 -9.14 -7.49
CA MET A 349 -18.82 -8.80 -6.81
C MET A 349 -18.63 -8.57 -5.31
N HIS A 350 -19.69 -8.10 -4.66
CA HIS A 350 -19.66 -7.67 -3.25
C HIS A 350 -19.28 -8.78 -2.24
N LEU A 351 -19.32 -10.07 -2.62
CA LEU A 351 -18.85 -11.21 -1.82
C LEU A 351 -17.42 -11.64 -2.14
N ASP A 352 -16.82 -11.05 -3.17
CA ASP A 352 -15.59 -11.57 -3.77
C ASP A 352 -14.37 -10.88 -3.19
N THR A 353 -13.29 -11.64 -3.04
CA THR A 353 -11.93 -11.13 -2.85
C THR A 353 -11.09 -11.63 -4.00
N VAL A 354 -10.59 -10.71 -4.82
CA VAL A 354 -9.62 -11.06 -5.87
C VAL A 354 -8.26 -11.16 -5.23
N VAL A 355 -7.51 -12.21 -5.55
CA VAL A 355 -6.16 -12.45 -5.09
C VAL A 355 -5.27 -12.75 -6.30
N ILE A 356 -4.14 -12.06 -6.40
CA ILE A 356 -3.17 -12.26 -7.48
C ILE A 356 -1.82 -12.58 -6.86
N ARG A 357 -1.31 -13.78 -7.08
CA ARG A 357 0.02 -14.17 -6.61
C ARG A 357 1.06 -13.70 -7.61
N GLN A 358 2.09 -12.99 -7.13
CA GLN A 358 3.12 -12.47 -8.04
C GLN A 358 3.99 -13.59 -8.64
N SER A 359 4.15 -14.72 -7.95
CA SER A 359 5.02 -15.83 -8.37
C SER A 359 4.64 -16.48 -9.71
N ASP A 360 3.36 -16.47 -10.05
CA ASP A 360 2.81 -17.14 -11.24
C ASP A 360 1.70 -16.33 -11.94
N LEU A 361 1.42 -15.12 -11.45
CA LEU A 361 0.35 -14.23 -11.92
C LEU A 361 -1.05 -14.87 -11.91
N THR A 362 -1.25 -15.94 -11.11
CA THR A 362 -2.55 -16.59 -10.98
C THR A 362 -3.55 -15.63 -10.34
N VAL A 363 -4.74 -15.51 -10.95
CA VAL A 363 -5.86 -14.72 -10.47
C VAL A 363 -6.91 -15.65 -9.86
N ASP A 364 -7.03 -15.62 -8.54
CA ASP A 364 -8.07 -16.32 -7.79
C ASP A 364 -9.19 -15.35 -7.38
N VAL A 365 -10.40 -15.88 -7.24
CA VAL A 365 -11.54 -15.17 -6.66
C VAL A 365 -12.09 -16.00 -5.52
N TYR A 366 -11.89 -15.54 -4.28
CA TYR A 366 -12.47 -16.17 -3.10
C TYR A 366 -13.85 -15.56 -2.83
N GLN A 367 -14.89 -16.39 -2.79
CA GLN A 367 -16.22 -15.95 -2.40
C GLN A 367 -16.41 -16.19 -0.91
N GLN A 368 -17.04 -15.26 -0.20
CA GLN A 368 -17.37 -15.46 1.23
C GLN A 368 -18.34 -16.62 1.50
N THR A 369 -18.91 -17.25 0.46
CA THR A 369 -19.73 -18.44 0.59
C THR A 369 -18.92 -19.73 0.49
N ASP A 370 -17.66 -19.64 0.08
CA ASP A 370 -16.77 -20.79 -0.06
C ASP A 370 -16.32 -21.29 1.31
N PRO A 371 -16.14 -22.61 1.49
CA PRO A 371 -15.55 -23.15 2.71
C PRO A 371 -14.18 -22.55 2.99
N LEU A 372 -13.92 -22.17 4.24
CA LEU A 372 -12.60 -21.70 4.65
C LEU A 372 -11.61 -22.87 4.68
N PRO A 373 -10.34 -22.64 4.26
CA PRO A 373 -9.31 -23.65 4.41
C PRO A 373 -9.14 -24.02 5.88
N LEU A 374 -8.78 -25.28 6.13
CA LEU A 374 -8.43 -25.72 7.48
C LEU A 374 -7.26 -24.87 7.97
N ILE A 375 -7.46 -24.19 9.10
CA ILE A 375 -6.37 -23.44 9.75
C ILE A 375 -5.31 -24.48 10.14
N PRO A 376 -4.06 -24.35 9.68
CA PRO A 376 -2.99 -25.23 10.13
C PRO A 376 -2.90 -25.11 11.66
N THR A 377 -3.09 -26.23 12.36
CA THR A 377 -3.03 -26.33 13.83
C THR A 377 -1.64 -26.07 14.36
#